data_AF-A0A1Q6UGU5-F1
#
_entry.id   AF-A0A1Q6UGU5-F1
#
_cell.length_a   1.000
_cell.length_b   1.000
_cell.length_c   1.000
_cell.angle_alpha   90.00
_cell.angle_beta   90.00
_cell.angle_gamma   90.00
#
_symmetry.space_group_name_H-M   'P 1'
#
loop_
_entity.id
_entity.type
_entity.pdbx_description
1 polymer ?
#
loop_
_entity_poly.entity_id
_entity_poly.type
_entity_poly.pdbx_seq_one_letter_code
_entity_poly.pdbx_strand_id
1 'polypeptide(L)'
;MEDGYRNVKGQNLLPRLSALREQNSKFPGCRPYVYADATISALTAGICSLPDKTETKLKNLFSVVNSNLPNATSLSDILKKHGHNASFIQNADIAFAGTDKFARRHGFDFVAGNEEPLKKYPDIASGAKENDRGIKDSVLYDTVRREILHLAEGKNPF
;
A
#
# COMPACT_ATOMS: atom_id res chain seq x y z
N MET A 1 -9.25 -14.69 -2.03
CA MET A 1 -8.08 -14.94 -1.16
C MET A 1 -8.53 -15.17 0.28
N GLU A 2 -9.31 -14.27 0.88
CA GLU A 2 -9.80 -14.39 2.27
C GLU A 2 -10.66 -15.63 2.56
N ASP A 3 -11.55 -16.02 1.65
CA ASP A 3 -12.48 -17.14 1.88
C ASP A 3 -11.75 -18.46 2.17
N GLY A 4 -10.56 -18.66 1.60
CA GLY A 4 -9.74 -19.84 1.85
C GLY A 4 -9.16 -19.92 3.27
N TYR A 5 -9.07 -18.79 3.98
CA TYR A 5 -8.47 -18.71 5.33
C TYR A 5 -9.51 -18.70 6.46
N ARG A 6 -10.81 -18.66 6.13
CA ARG A 6 -11.90 -18.62 7.11
C ARG A 6 -12.19 -19.96 7.76
N ASN A 7 -11.75 -21.05 7.13
CA ASN A 7 -11.86 -22.40 7.66
C ASN A 7 -10.69 -23.26 7.16
N VAL A 8 -9.53 -23.12 7.80
CA VAL A 8 -8.37 -23.98 7.59
C VAL A 8 -8.39 -25.06 8.66
N LYS A 9 -8.81 -26.28 8.30
CA LYS A 9 -8.91 -27.43 9.22
C LYS A 9 -9.78 -27.14 10.47
N GLY A 10 -10.90 -26.44 10.30
CA GLY A 10 -11.79 -26.07 11.41
C GLY A 10 -11.39 -24.77 12.12
N GLN A 11 -10.27 -24.15 11.76
CA GLN A 11 -9.79 -22.92 12.37
C GLN A 11 -9.96 -21.72 11.42
N ASN A 12 -10.49 -20.62 11.96
CA ASN A 12 -10.50 -19.34 11.26
C ASN A 12 -9.18 -18.61 11.51
N LEU A 13 -8.35 -18.44 10.47
CA LEU A 13 -7.05 -17.77 10.58
C LEU A 13 -7.17 -16.25 10.44
N LEU A 14 -8.33 -15.73 10.03
CA LEU A 14 -8.61 -14.30 9.88
C LEU A 14 -9.88 -13.90 10.66
N PRO A 15 -9.93 -14.11 11.99
CA PRO A 15 -11.16 -13.93 12.76
C PRO A 15 -11.64 -12.47 12.79
N ARG A 16 -10.71 -11.50 12.89
CA ARG A 16 -11.06 -10.06 12.87
C ARG A 16 -11.63 -9.63 11.52
N LEU A 17 -10.99 -10.04 10.43
CA LEU A 17 -11.46 -9.74 9.08
C LEU A 17 -12.80 -10.41 8.77
N SER A 18 -13.00 -11.64 9.26
CA SER A 18 -14.28 -12.34 9.17
C SER A 18 -15.42 -11.60 9.86
N ALA A 19 -15.16 -11.00 11.03
CA ALA A 19 -16.15 -10.19 11.75
C ALA A 19 -16.48 -8.89 11.00
N LEU A 20 -15.46 -8.17 10.50
CA LEU A 20 -15.65 -6.94 9.71
C LEU A 20 -16.49 -7.19 8.46
N ARG A 21 -16.27 -8.33 7.80
CA ARG A 21 -17.00 -8.71 6.59
C ARG A 21 -18.50 -8.89 6.80
N GLU A 22 -18.95 -9.29 7.99
CA GLU A 22 -20.39 -9.40 8.27
C GLU A 22 -21.06 -8.04 8.53
N GLN A 23 -20.26 -7.00 8.78
CA GLN A 23 -20.74 -5.64 9.06
C GLN A 23 -20.63 -4.70 7.85
N ASN A 24 -20.08 -5.18 6.73
CA ASN A 24 -19.72 -4.34 5.58
C ASN A 24 -20.08 -5.01 4.25
N SER A 25 -20.03 -4.24 3.15
CA SER A 25 -20.12 -4.78 1.80
C SER A 25 -18.99 -5.78 1.53
N LYS A 26 -19.32 -6.89 0.88
CA LYS A 26 -18.39 -7.98 0.55
C LYS A 26 -18.39 -8.29 -0.93
N PHE A 27 -17.21 -8.57 -1.47
CA PHE A 27 -16.98 -8.86 -2.88
C PHE A 27 -16.41 -10.29 -3.03
N PRO A 28 -17.25 -11.34 -2.88
CA PRO A 28 -16.78 -12.71 -3.02
C PRO A 28 -16.25 -12.95 -4.43
N GLY A 29 -15.20 -13.77 -4.55
CA GLY A 29 -14.60 -14.07 -5.85
C GLY A 29 -13.71 -12.97 -6.44
N CYS A 30 -13.37 -11.92 -5.68
CA CYS A 30 -12.33 -10.97 -6.08
C CYS A 30 -11.00 -11.69 -6.30
N ARG A 31 -10.38 -11.45 -7.46
CA ARG A 31 -9.11 -12.02 -7.89
C ARG A 31 -8.16 -10.89 -8.30
N PRO A 32 -6.84 -11.03 -8.10
CA PRO A 32 -5.88 -10.11 -8.67
C PRO A 32 -6.10 -9.97 -10.18
N TYR A 33 -5.94 -8.75 -10.70
CA TYR A 33 -5.95 -8.49 -12.13
C TYR A 33 -4.81 -9.27 -12.80
N VAL A 34 -4.97 -9.66 -14.07
CA VAL A 34 -3.91 -10.38 -14.80
C VAL A 34 -2.63 -9.54 -14.80
N TYR A 35 -1.49 -10.14 -14.42
CA TYR A 35 -0.18 -9.50 -14.24
C TYR A 35 -0.02 -8.62 -13.00
N ALA A 36 -0.95 -8.65 -12.04
CA ALA A 36 -0.85 -7.92 -10.77
C ALA A 36 -0.33 -8.78 -9.60
N ASP A 37 0.54 -9.75 -9.88
CA ASP A 37 1.02 -10.71 -8.87
C ASP A 37 2.16 -10.16 -7.99
N ALA A 38 2.91 -9.17 -8.50
CA ALA A 38 3.96 -8.49 -7.76
C ALA A 38 3.42 -7.21 -7.09
N THR A 39 4.00 -6.81 -5.95
CA THR A 39 3.59 -5.61 -5.19
C THR A 39 3.46 -4.37 -6.07
N ILE A 40 4.47 -4.09 -6.89
CA ILE A 40 4.46 -2.88 -7.75
C ILE A 40 3.38 -2.96 -8.83
N SER A 41 3.19 -4.12 -9.45
CA SER A 41 2.16 -4.31 -10.47
C SER A 41 0.74 -4.23 -9.87
N ALA A 42 0.55 -4.72 -8.65
CA ALA A 42 -0.71 -4.60 -7.91
C ALA A 42 -1.01 -3.14 -7.54
N LEU A 43 -0.01 -2.39 -7.06
CA LEU A 43 -0.15 -0.97 -6.76
C LEU A 43 -0.49 -0.17 -8.01
N THR A 44 0.24 -0.39 -9.12
CA THR A 44 -0.04 0.27 -10.39
C THR A 44 -1.46 -0.04 -10.89
N ALA A 45 -1.87 -1.30 -10.86
CA ALA A 45 -3.23 -1.69 -11.25
C ALA A 45 -4.30 -1.07 -10.35
N GLY A 46 -4.10 -1.05 -9.03
CA GLY A 46 -5.07 -0.50 -8.08
C GLY A 46 -5.19 1.02 -8.11
N ILE A 47 -4.06 1.71 -8.25
CA ILE A 47 -4.00 3.18 -8.14
C ILE A 47 -4.16 3.86 -9.50
N CYS A 48 -3.67 3.25 -10.59
CA CYS A 48 -3.79 3.81 -11.94
C CYS A 48 -4.89 3.15 -12.78
N SER A 49 -5.54 2.09 -12.29
CA SER A 49 -6.52 1.29 -13.07
C SER A 49 -5.95 0.72 -14.37
N LEU A 50 -4.62 0.53 -14.43
CA LEU A 50 -3.89 0.05 -15.61
C LEU A 50 -2.93 -1.06 -15.21
N PRO A 51 -2.86 -2.17 -15.97
CA PRO A 51 -1.88 -3.21 -15.70
C PRO A 51 -0.47 -2.71 -15.97
N ASP A 52 0.46 -3.09 -15.10
CA ASP A 52 1.88 -2.94 -15.36
C ASP A 52 2.44 -4.27 -15.91
N LYS A 53 2.59 -4.35 -17.24
CA LYS A 53 3.21 -5.50 -17.91
C LYS A 53 4.73 -5.46 -17.71
N THR A 54 5.18 -5.83 -16.54
CA THR A 54 6.57 -6.27 -16.32
C THR A 54 6.62 -7.78 -16.53
N GLU A 55 6.80 -8.23 -17.78
CA GLU A 55 7.01 -9.66 -18.04
C GLU A 55 8.23 -10.14 -17.24
N THR A 56 7.99 -11.02 -16.27
CA THR A 56 8.99 -11.59 -15.37
C THR A 56 10.08 -12.40 -16.09
N LYS A 57 9.89 -12.74 -17.37
CA LYS A 57 10.91 -13.38 -18.23
C LYS A 57 11.99 -12.43 -18.76
N LEU A 58 11.82 -11.12 -18.58
CA LEU A 58 12.74 -10.08 -19.05
C LEU A 58 13.27 -9.21 -17.89
N LYS A 59 13.39 -9.78 -16.68
CA LYS A 59 13.88 -9.10 -15.47
C LYS A 59 15.20 -8.33 -15.66
N ASN A 60 16.03 -8.71 -16.64
CA ASN A 60 17.30 -8.05 -16.93
C ASN A 60 17.20 -6.91 -17.97
N LEU A 61 16.09 -6.79 -18.71
CA LEU A 61 15.86 -5.70 -19.67
C LEU A 61 15.02 -4.56 -19.07
N PHE A 62 14.13 -4.87 -18.11
CA PHE A 62 13.19 -3.89 -17.54
C PHE A 62 13.76 -3.03 -16.41
N SER A 63 14.98 -3.29 -15.92
CA SER A 63 15.72 -2.29 -15.13
C SER A 63 16.03 -1.03 -15.95
N VAL A 64 15.97 -1.13 -17.29
CA VAL A 64 16.23 -0.05 -18.24
C VAL A 64 14.93 0.59 -18.78
N VAL A 65 13.79 -0.12 -18.76
CA VAL A 65 12.50 0.45 -19.19
C VAL A 65 11.73 0.94 -17.97
N ASN A 66 11.99 2.20 -17.67
CA ASN A 66 11.44 2.97 -16.56
C ASN A 66 9.93 3.25 -16.76
N SER A 67 9.01 2.35 -16.39
CA SER A 67 7.58 2.65 -16.55
C SER A 67 6.72 2.22 -15.35
N ASN A 68 6.60 3.11 -14.37
CA ASN A 68 5.47 3.13 -13.44
C ASN A 68 4.34 4.05 -13.98
N LEU A 69 4.13 4.01 -15.30
CA LEU A 69 3.14 4.77 -16.06
C LEU A 69 3.21 6.30 -15.85
N PRO A 70 4.31 6.98 -16.24
CA PRO A 70 4.54 8.40 -15.95
C PRO A 70 3.52 9.37 -16.57
N ASN A 71 2.77 8.92 -17.58
CA ASN A 71 1.72 9.71 -18.25
C ASN A 71 0.31 9.25 -17.85
N ALA A 72 0.18 8.25 -16.97
CA ALA A 72 -1.12 7.83 -16.48
C ALA A 72 -1.58 8.79 -15.39
N THR A 73 -2.86 9.18 -15.45
CA THR A 73 -3.51 9.85 -14.34
C THR A 73 -3.92 8.81 -13.31
N SER A 74 -3.34 8.88 -12.12
CA SER A 74 -3.66 8.01 -11.00
C SER A 74 -4.82 8.53 -10.16
N LEU A 75 -5.35 7.65 -9.28
CA LEU A 75 -6.31 8.04 -8.26
C LEU A 75 -5.76 9.14 -7.35
N SER A 76 -4.48 9.08 -6.95
CA SER A 76 -3.89 10.14 -6.12
C SER A 76 -3.76 11.47 -6.87
N ASP A 77 -3.49 11.46 -8.18
CA ASP A 77 -3.53 12.69 -9.00
C ASP A 77 -4.93 13.31 -9.03
N ILE A 78 -5.96 12.47 -9.18
CA ILE A 78 -7.36 12.92 -9.18
C ILE A 78 -7.72 13.51 -7.81
N LEU A 79 -7.42 12.80 -6.72
CA LEU A 79 -7.66 13.26 -5.35
C LEU A 79 -6.99 14.61 -5.09
N LYS A 80 -5.70 14.73 -5.44
CA LYS A 80 -4.93 15.97 -5.31
C LYS A 80 -5.54 17.13 -6.11
N LYS A 81 -5.98 16.88 -7.35
CA LYS A 81 -6.67 17.88 -8.17
C LYS A 81 -7.97 18.38 -7.52
N HIS A 82 -8.61 17.54 -6.73
CA HIS A 82 -9.83 17.88 -5.98
C HIS A 82 -9.56 18.36 -4.54
N GLY A 83 -8.30 18.68 -4.21
CA GLY A 83 -7.92 19.25 -2.92
C GLY A 83 -7.85 18.25 -1.77
N HIS A 84 -7.83 16.94 -2.07
CA HIS A 84 -7.55 15.92 -1.08
C HIS A 84 -6.05 15.76 -0.87
N ASN A 85 -5.64 15.53 0.38
CA ASN A 85 -4.29 15.07 0.70
C ASN A 85 -4.21 13.56 0.45
N ALA A 86 -3.18 13.09 -0.24
CA ALA A 86 -2.95 11.65 -0.45
C ALA A 86 -1.62 11.20 0.16
N SER A 87 -1.65 10.17 0.99
CA SER A 87 -0.45 9.61 1.65
C SER A 87 -0.15 8.18 1.20
N PHE A 88 1.10 7.89 0.86
CA PHE A 88 1.62 6.55 0.60
C PHE A 88 2.57 6.14 1.73
N ILE A 89 2.17 5.16 2.54
CA ILE A 89 2.94 4.72 3.71
C ILE A 89 3.07 3.20 3.67
N GLN A 90 4.30 2.69 3.80
CA GLN A 90 4.55 1.25 3.84
C GLN A 90 5.47 0.84 4.99
N ASN A 91 5.42 -0.44 5.35
CA ASN A 91 6.21 -1.01 6.44
C ASN A 91 7.67 -1.35 6.07
N ALA A 92 8.03 -1.29 4.79
CA ALA A 92 9.37 -1.55 4.30
C ALA A 92 10.13 -0.26 3.97
N ASP A 93 11.42 -0.37 3.65
CA ASP A 93 12.16 0.74 3.02
C ASP A 93 11.36 1.27 1.82
N ILE A 94 11.26 2.59 1.66
CA ILE A 94 10.45 3.19 0.61
C ILE A 94 10.87 2.73 -0.81
N ALA A 95 12.11 2.33 -1.01
CA ALA A 95 12.61 1.82 -2.29
C ALA A 95 12.23 0.34 -2.56
N PHE A 96 11.67 -0.37 -1.58
CA PHE A 96 11.26 -1.76 -1.76
C PHE A 96 10.30 -1.90 -2.94
N ALA A 97 10.56 -2.88 -3.80
CA ALA A 97 9.83 -3.12 -5.05
C ALA A 97 9.74 -1.89 -6.00
N GLY A 98 10.61 -0.87 -5.85
CA GLY A 98 10.58 0.34 -6.67
C GLY A 98 9.39 1.26 -6.38
N THR A 99 8.81 1.15 -5.19
CA THR A 99 7.63 1.93 -4.77
C THR A 99 7.96 3.42 -4.57
N ASP A 100 9.19 3.77 -4.22
CA ASP A 100 9.66 5.16 -4.14
C ASP A 100 9.49 5.91 -5.47
N LYS A 101 9.88 5.28 -6.59
CA LYS A 101 9.77 5.84 -7.93
C LYS A 101 8.31 5.93 -8.37
N PHE A 102 7.48 4.99 -7.95
CA PHE A 102 6.04 5.02 -8.20
C PHE A 102 5.39 6.17 -7.43
N ALA A 103 5.59 6.23 -6.12
CA ALA A 103 4.97 7.22 -5.25
C ALA A 103 5.39 8.65 -5.60
N ARG A 104 6.65 8.89 -5.98
CA ARG A 104 7.11 10.22 -6.44
C ARG A 104 6.54 10.66 -7.80
N ARG A 105 6.07 9.73 -8.63
CA ARG A 105 5.49 10.04 -9.95
C ARG A 105 4.02 10.39 -9.92
N HIS A 106 3.32 9.88 -8.91
CA HIS A 106 1.89 10.06 -8.74
C HIS A 106 1.63 11.07 -7.63
N GLY A 107 0.43 11.64 -7.61
CA GLY A 107 0.04 12.79 -6.79
C GLY A 107 -0.05 12.57 -5.28
N PHE A 108 0.88 11.82 -4.67
CA PHE A 108 1.00 11.71 -3.22
C PHE A 108 1.67 12.96 -2.63
N ASP A 109 1.09 13.49 -1.55
CA ASP A 109 1.63 14.63 -0.79
C ASP A 109 2.61 14.16 0.28
N PHE A 110 2.37 12.98 0.83
CA PHE A 110 3.25 12.35 1.81
C PHE A 110 3.63 10.94 1.36
N VAL A 111 4.92 10.64 1.43
CA VAL A 111 5.47 9.34 1.06
C VAL A 111 6.43 8.90 2.17
N ALA A 112 6.21 7.72 2.72
CA ALA A 112 6.98 7.19 3.83
C ALA A 112 7.21 5.67 3.71
N GLY A 113 8.46 5.27 3.95
CA GLY A 113 8.82 3.88 4.22
C GLY A 113 8.79 3.61 5.72
N ASN A 114 9.60 2.66 6.16
CA ASN A 114 9.74 2.30 7.57
C ASN A 114 10.50 3.34 8.42
N GLU A 115 11.43 4.10 7.86
CA GLU A 115 12.26 5.01 8.65
C GLU A 115 11.53 6.28 9.08
N GLU A 116 10.78 6.90 8.17
CA GLU A 116 10.13 8.20 8.43
C GLU A 116 9.10 8.13 9.56
N PRO A 117 8.20 7.12 9.63
CA PRO A 117 7.32 6.84 10.76
C PRO A 117 8.06 6.71 12.09
N LEU A 118 9.15 5.95 12.11
CA LEU A 118 9.89 5.67 13.34
C LEU A 118 10.66 6.90 13.85
N LYS A 119 11.15 7.74 12.93
CA LYS A 119 11.76 9.03 13.28
C LYS A 119 10.72 10.01 13.82
N LYS A 120 9.52 10.04 13.22
CA LYS A 120 8.41 10.92 13.63
C LYS A 120 7.82 10.48 14.99
N TYR A 121 7.80 9.18 15.26
CA TYR A 121 7.20 8.58 16.45
C TYR A 121 8.18 7.64 17.16
N PRO A 122 9.15 8.19 17.91
CA PRO A 122 10.20 7.39 18.55
C PRO A 122 9.66 6.46 19.65
N ASP A 123 8.50 6.76 20.23
CA ASP A 123 7.84 5.95 21.27
C ASP A 123 7.43 4.56 20.77
N ILE A 124 7.16 4.42 19.48
CA ILE A 124 6.79 3.14 18.85
C ILE A 124 7.92 2.48 18.08
N ALA A 125 9.12 3.08 18.08
CA ALA A 125 10.30 2.51 17.43
C ALA A 125 10.88 1.31 18.18
N SER A 126 10.67 1.25 19.50
CA SER A 126 11.14 0.12 20.31
C SER A 126 10.38 -1.16 19.95
N GLY A 127 11.10 -2.19 19.52
CA GLY A 127 10.51 -3.47 19.11
C GLY A 127 9.74 -3.44 17.78
N ALA A 128 9.89 -2.36 17.00
CA ALA A 128 9.19 -2.15 15.74
C ALA A 128 9.63 -3.09 14.62
N LYS A 129 10.90 -3.50 14.60
CA LYS A 129 11.43 -4.39 13.57
C LYS A 129 10.71 -5.74 13.58
N GLU A 130 10.24 -6.16 12.42
CA GLU A 130 9.70 -7.51 12.22
C GLU A 130 10.78 -8.43 11.64
N ASN A 131 11.53 -7.93 10.66
CA ASN A 131 12.62 -8.63 10.00
C ASN A 131 13.56 -7.62 9.33
N ASP A 132 14.54 -8.11 8.57
CA ASP A 132 15.50 -7.28 7.84
C ASP A 132 14.87 -6.42 6.72
N ARG A 133 13.57 -6.59 6.43
CA ARG A 133 12.86 -5.93 5.33
C ARG A 133 11.84 -4.91 5.78
N GLY A 134 11.55 -4.78 7.08
CA GLY A 134 10.53 -3.84 7.52
C GLY A 134 10.16 -3.87 9.00
N ILE A 135 9.22 -2.99 9.34
CA ILE A 135 8.56 -2.92 10.65
C ILE A 135 7.30 -3.79 10.67
N LYS A 136 6.83 -4.09 11.87
CA LYS A 136 5.56 -4.80 12.10
C LYS A 136 4.39 -4.02 11.54
N ASP A 137 3.41 -4.75 11.00
CA ASP A 137 2.14 -4.16 10.58
C ASP A 137 1.45 -3.42 11.73
N SER A 138 1.57 -3.90 12.98
CA SER A 138 1.02 -3.21 14.15
C SER A 138 1.63 -1.81 14.35
N VAL A 139 2.92 -1.63 14.05
CA VAL A 139 3.60 -0.32 14.14
C VAL A 139 3.20 0.56 12.94
N LEU A 140 3.08 -0.03 11.75
CA LEU A 140 2.57 0.68 10.58
C LEU A 140 1.15 1.22 10.85
N TYR A 141 0.24 0.38 11.34
CA TYR A 141 -1.13 0.79 11.64
C TYR A 141 -1.22 1.86 12.72
N ASP A 142 -0.37 1.81 13.77
CA ASP A 142 -0.36 2.88 14.77
C ASP A 142 0.16 4.21 14.19
N THR A 143 1.20 4.15 13.34
CA THR A 143 1.67 5.32 12.58
C THR A 143 0.56 5.90 11.70
N VAL A 144 -0.07 5.06 10.87
CA VAL A 144 -1.14 5.49 9.95
C VAL A 144 -2.31 6.09 10.73
N ARG A 145 -2.66 5.53 11.88
CA ARG A 145 -3.68 6.10 12.77
C ARG A 145 -3.32 7.51 13.23
N ARG A 146 -2.07 7.74 13.65
CA ARG A 146 -1.60 9.07 14.07
C ARG A 146 -1.60 10.06 12.92
N GLU A 147 -1.22 9.62 11.72
CA GLU A 147 -1.26 10.45 10.52
C GLU A 147 -2.69 10.84 10.13
N ILE A 148 -3.64 9.89 10.15
CA ILE A 148 -5.06 10.15 9.93
C ILE A 148 -5.59 11.19 10.93
N LEU A 149 -5.26 11.04 12.21
CA LEU A 149 -5.69 11.99 13.24
C LEU A 149 -5.10 13.37 13.02
N HIS A 150 -3.84 13.46 12.61
CA HIS A 150 -3.21 14.74 12.25
C HIS A 150 -3.86 15.39 11.02
N LEU A 151 -4.12 14.63 9.96
CA LEU A 151 -4.80 15.14 8.76
C LEU A 151 -6.22 15.61 9.07
N ALA A 152 -6.91 14.95 10.01
CA ALA A 152 -8.24 15.33 10.48
C ALA A 152 -8.29 16.66 11.26
N GLU A 153 -7.17 17.17 11.75
CA GLU A 153 -7.08 18.53 12.30
C GLU A 153 -7.09 19.61 11.19
N GLY A 154 -6.75 19.21 9.96
CA GLY A 154 -6.77 20.05 8.78
C GLY A 154 -8.17 20.28 8.20
N LYS A 155 -8.25 21.18 7.21
CA LYS A 155 -9.50 21.46 6.47
C LYS A 155 -9.64 20.63 5.20
N ASN A 156 -8.53 20.10 4.69
CA ASN A 156 -8.52 19.33 3.45
C ASN A 156 -8.96 17.89 3.74
N PRO A 157 -9.80 17.29 2.88
CA PRO A 157 -10.10 15.88 2.98
C PRO A 157 -8.84 15.03 2.67
N PHE A 158 -8.84 13.76 3.08
CA PHE A 158 -7.75 12.82 2.87
C PHE A 158 -8.27 11.39 2.67
#